data_AF-A0A954PK78-F1
#
_entry.id   AF-A0A954PK78-F1
#
_cell.length_a   1.000
_cell.length_b   1.000
_cell.length_c   1.000
_cell.angle_alpha   90.00
_cell.angle_beta   90.00
_cell.angle_gamma   90.00
#
_symmetry.space_group_name_H-M   'P 1'
#
loop_
_entity.id
_entity.type
_entity.pdbx_description
1 polymer ?
#
loop_
_entity_poly.entity_id
_entity_poly.type
_entity_poly.pdbx_seq_one_letter_code
_entity_poly.pdbx_strand_id
1 'polypeptide(L)'
;MMNNLASELPSGLPVSRRRFLQNGASLAAVTGSGLSLSEALSAHESPEHGKVRMGIVGGRFGASFQWHEHPQCSVTGVSDLRPERRQRLQQVYGCDQAYDSLEIMLKEAKDIDAVGIYTEAPNHVRHSIAAMNAGKHVLCAV
;
A
#
# COMPACT_ATOMS: atom_id res chain seq x y z
N MET A 1 -16.12 52.85 2.26
CA MET A 1 -15.60 51.86 1.30
C MET A 1 -14.31 51.29 1.87
N MET A 2 -14.31 49.97 2.05
CA MET A 2 -13.16 49.05 2.05
C MET A 2 -12.14 49.13 3.20
N ASN A 3 -12.29 48.14 4.08
CA ASN A 3 -11.37 47.63 5.08
C ASN A 3 -9.95 47.39 4.52
N ASN A 4 -8.94 47.67 5.33
CA ASN A 4 -7.62 47.07 5.20
C ASN A 4 -7.20 46.53 6.58
N LEU A 5 -7.70 45.34 6.91
CA LEU A 5 -7.25 44.54 8.05
C LEU A 5 -6.24 43.53 7.53
N ALA A 6 -4.99 43.95 7.36
CA ALA A 6 -3.86 43.03 7.35
C ALA A 6 -3.52 42.74 8.82
N SER A 7 -4.22 41.76 9.41
CA SER A 7 -3.79 41.16 10.67
C SER A 7 -2.57 40.29 10.38
N GLU A 8 -1.40 40.73 10.84
CA GLU A 8 -0.18 39.94 10.86
C GLU A 8 -0.42 38.65 11.65
N LEU A 9 -0.38 37.51 10.96
CA LEU A 9 -0.35 36.21 11.60
C LEU A 9 1.03 36.05 12.26
N PRO A 10 1.11 35.70 13.57
CA PRO A 10 2.39 35.48 14.20
C PRO A 10 3.11 34.33 13.48
N SER A 11 4.28 34.64 12.91
CA SER A 11 5.15 33.64 12.30
C SER A 11 5.55 32.62 13.36
N GLY A 12 4.99 31.41 13.26
CA GLY A 12 5.39 30.29 14.09
C GLY A 12 6.90 30.11 13.97
N LEU A 13 7.60 30.08 15.10
CA LEU A 13 9.05 29.91 15.14
C LEU A 13 9.46 28.65 14.34
N PRO A 14 10.55 28.70 13.57
CA PRO A 14 10.96 27.59 12.71
C PRO A 14 11.21 26.31 13.53
N VAL A 15 10.52 25.24 13.17
CA VAL A 15 10.68 23.93 13.79
C VAL A 15 12.04 23.37 13.40
N SER A 16 12.97 23.28 14.36
CA SER A 16 14.26 22.62 14.16
C SER A 16 14.21 21.17 14.66
N ARG A 17 14.97 20.28 14.01
CA ARG A 17 15.09 18.87 14.41
C ARG A 17 15.46 18.71 15.89
N ARG A 18 16.35 19.58 16.39
CA ARG A 18 16.76 19.61 17.79
C ARG A 18 15.61 19.95 18.74
N ARG A 19 14.78 20.94 18.38
CA ARG A 19 13.64 21.36 19.20
C ARG A 19 12.53 20.32 19.21
N PHE A 20 12.32 19.61 18.11
CA PHE A 20 11.40 18.48 18.04
C PHE A 20 11.80 17.35 19.01
N LEU A 21 13.09 16.97 19.02
CA LEU A 21 13.60 15.94 19.95
C LEU A 21 13.53 16.38 21.42
N GLN A 22 13.83 17.64 21.71
CA GLN A 22 13.75 18.18 23.08
C GLN A 22 12.30 18.24 23.60
N ASN A 23 11.34 18.58 22.73
CA ASN A 23 9.92 18.58 23.07
C ASN A 23 9.36 17.15 23.21
N GLY A 24 9.82 16.19 22.40
CA GLY A 24 9.44 14.78 22.51
C GLY A 24 9.99 14.08 23.76
N ALA A 25 11.18 14.46 24.22
CA ALA A 25 11.79 13.89 25.43
C ALA A 25 11.10 14.31 26.74
N SER A 26 10.35 15.42 26.74
CA SER A 26 9.73 15.97 27.96
C SER A 26 8.42 15.27 28.37
N LEU A 27 7.88 14.35 27.56
CA LEU A 27 6.67 13.58 27.90
C LEU A 27 6.97 12.24 28.59
N ALA A 28 8.24 11.83 28.70
CA ALA A 28 8.63 10.55 29.30
C ALA A 28 8.82 10.59 30.83
N ALA A 29 8.71 11.77 31.46
CA ALA A 29 9.15 11.98 32.84
C ALA A 29 8.06 12.57 33.78
N VAL A 30 6.78 12.30 33.52
CA VAL A 30 5.70 12.55 34.49
C VAL A 30 5.00 11.24 34.83
N THR A 31 5.58 10.55 35.82
CA THR A 31 4.91 9.71 36.83
C THR A 31 3.67 8.91 36.42
N GLY A 32 3.88 7.61 36.20
CA GLY A 32 3.10 6.55 36.85
C GLY A 32 1.58 6.57 36.63
N SER A 33 1.13 6.14 35.45
CA SER A 33 -0.11 5.37 35.26
C SER A 33 -0.08 4.84 33.83
N GLY A 34 0.24 3.55 33.69
CA GLY A 34 -0.10 2.59 32.62
C GLY A 34 -0.60 3.01 31.24
N LEU A 35 -0.26 4.16 30.67
CA LEU A 35 -0.45 4.42 29.26
C LEU A 35 0.57 3.58 28.52
N SER A 36 0.08 2.42 28.07
CA SER A 36 0.82 1.47 27.26
C SER A 36 1.49 2.23 26.13
N LEU A 37 2.82 2.23 26.11
CA LEU A 37 3.61 2.74 25.00
C LEU A 37 3.14 2.10 23.67
N SER A 38 2.53 0.91 23.73
CA SER A 38 1.91 0.22 22.61
C SER A 38 0.71 0.94 22.00
N GLU A 39 -0.09 1.69 22.77
CA GLU A 39 -1.22 2.45 22.22
C GLU A 39 -0.73 3.74 21.55
N ALA A 40 0.27 4.40 22.14
CA ALA A 40 0.90 5.60 21.58
C ALA A 40 1.80 5.30 20.36
N LEU A 41 2.33 4.08 20.26
CA LEU A 41 3.07 3.56 19.10
C LEU A 41 2.21 2.70 18.17
N SER A 42 0.93 2.50 18.48
CA SER A 42 0.05 1.72 17.60
C SER A 42 0.00 2.47 16.29
N ALA A 43 0.55 1.85 15.23
CA ALA A 43 0.32 2.32 13.88
C ALA A 43 -1.20 2.47 13.74
N HIS A 44 -1.65 3.66 13.35
CA HIS A 44 -3.07 3.97 13.20
C HIS A 44 -3.70 2.87 12.34
N GLU A 45 -4.47 1.97 12.94
CA GLU A 45 -5.22 0.99 12.18
C GLU A 45 -6.17 1.78 11.28
N SER A 46 -6.03 1.59 9.97
CA SER A 46 -6.89 2.28 9.01
C SER A 46 -8.34 1.82 9.21
N PRO A 47 -9.34 2.71 9.04
CA PRO A 47 -10.73 2.48 9.43
C PRO A 47 -11.29 1.21 8.78
N GLU A 48 -12.29 0.59 9.42
CA GLU A 48 -12.94 -0.69 9.07
C GLU A 48 -13.30 -0.85 7.57
N HIS A 49 -12.29 -1.12 6.75
CA HIS A 49 -12.43 -1.59 5.38
C HIS A 49 -11.97 -3.04 5.38
N GLY A 50 -12.68 -3.90 4.64
CA GLY A 50 -12.29 -5.29 4.46
C GLY A 50 -10.86 -5.41 3.92
N LYS A 51 -10.27 -6.61 4.02
CA LYS A 51 -8.93 -6.87 3.49
C LYS A 51 -8.84 -6.43 2.03
N VAL A 52 -7.76 -5.74 1.66
CA VAL A 52 -7.46 -5.44 0.27
C VAL A 52 -7.17 -6.74 -0.47
N ARG A 53 -7.89 -6.98 -1.57
CA ARG A 53 -7.73 -8.16 -2.42
C ARG A 53 -6.80 -7.84 -3.57
N MET A 54 -5.59 -8.39 -3.51
CA MET A 54 -4.50 -8.13 -4.44
C MET A 54 -4.48 -9.12 -5.60
N GLY A 55 -4.33 -8.58 -6.81
CA GLY A 55 -3.87 -9.28 -8.00
C GLY A 55 -2.37 -9.10 -8.20
N ILE A 56 -1.59 -10.17 -8.38
CA ILE A 56 -0.13 -10.08 -8.59
C ILE A 56 0.24 -10.51 -10.00
N VAL A 57 0.89 -9.63 -10.76
CA VAL A 57 1.22 -9.86 -12.17
C VAL A 57 2.73 -9.82 -12.39
N GLY A 58 3.31 -10.97 -12.73
CA GLY A 58 4.76 -11.17 -12.90
C GLY A 58 5.40 -11.92 -11.74
N GLY A 59 5.77 -13.19 -11.97
CA GLY A 59 6.15 -14.15 -10.92
C GLY A 59 7.61 -14.18 -10.50
N ARG A 60 8.46 -13.29 -11.02
CA ARG A 60 9.83 -13.11 -10.51
C ARG A 60 9.81 -12.15 -9.33
N PHE A 61 9.90 -10.86 -9.60
CA PHE A 61 9.92 -9.83 -8.57
C PHE A 61 8.58 -9.76 -7.82
N GLY A 62 7.45 -10.00 -8.49
CA GLY A 62 6.15 -10.03 -7.82
C GLY A 62 6.00 -11.11 -6.77
N ALA A 63 6.85 -12.15 -6.76
CA ALA A 63 6.84 -13.20 -5.75
C ALA A 63 7.75 -12.91 -4.53
N SER A 64 8.39 -11.74 -4.45
CA SER A 64 9.27 -11.39 -3.32
C SER A 64 8.58 -10.62 -2.20
N PHE A 65 7.31 -10.28 -2.36
CA PHE A 65 6.55 -9.46 -1.41
C PHE A 65 5.67 -10.31 -0.49
N GLN A 66 5.58 -9.92 0.78
CA GLN A 66 4.84 -10.62 1.83
C GLN A 66 3.38 -10.14 1.94
N TRP A 67 2.70 -9.93 0.79
CA TRP A 67 1.32 -9.42 0.77
C TRP A 67 0.36 -10.26 1.63
N HIS A 68 0.50 -11.58 1.57
CA HIS A 68 -0.35 -12.54 2.28
C HIS A 68 -0.10 -12.57 3.80
N GLU A 69 0.98 -11.98 4.29
CA GLU A 69 1.30 -11.90 5.72
C GLU A 69 0.66 -10.68 6.39
N HIS A 70 0.28 -9.65 5.62
CA HIS A 70 -0.34 -8.45 6.18
C HIS A 70 -1.80 -8.72 6.58
N PRO A 71 -2.25 -8.39 7.80
CA PRO A 71 -3.58 -8.76 8.30
C PRO A 71 -4.73 -8.19 7.47
N GLN A 72 -4.52 -7.01 6.85
CA GLN A 72 -5.50 -6.32 5.99
C GLN A 72 -5.28 -6.57 4.48
N CYS A 73 -4.54 -7.62 4.10
CA CYS A 73 -4.29 -7.93 2.70
C CYS A 73 -4.48 -9.43 2.42
N SER A 74 -4.90 -9.75 1.20
CA SER A 74 -4.96 -11.12 0.70
C SER A 74 -4.67 -11.12 -0.79
N VAL A 75 -3.97 -12.13 -1.29
CA VAL A 75 -3.76 -12.29 -2.74
C VAL A 75 -4.84 -13.23 -3.28
N THR A 76 -5.70 -12.70 -4.13
CA THR A 76 -6.90 -13.39 -4.65
C THR A 76 -6.82 -13.70 -6.13
N GLY A 77 -5.77 -13.24 -6.80
CA GLY A 77 -5.47 -13.60 -8.18
C GLY A 77 -3.99 -13.43 -8.52
N VAL A 78 -3.47 -14.33 -9.33
CA VAL A 78 -2.08 -14.25 -9.82
C VAL A 78 -2.01 -14.43 -11.33
N SER A 79 -1.06 -13.76 -11.99
CA SER A 79 -0.85 -13.92 -13.42
C SER A 79 0.62 -13.81 -13.82
N ASP A 80 1.01 -14.64 -14.77
CA ASP A 80 2.25 -14.53 -15.53
C ASP A 80 2.04 -15.28 -16.86
N LEU A 81 2.62 -14.80 -17.95
CA LEU A 81 2.58 -15.46 -19.26
C LEU A 81 3.28 -16.82 -19.23
N ARG A 82 4.21 -17.02 -18.30
CA ARG A 82 5.00 -18.23 -18.15
C ARG A 82 4.42 -19.12 -17.06
N PRO A 83 3.96 -20.36 -17.39
CA PRO A 83 3.30 -21.24 -16.44
C PRO A 83 4.12 -21.51 -15.17
N GLU A 84 5.43 -21.66 -15.28
CA GLU A 84 6.31 -21.94 -14.13
C GLU A 84 6.36 -20.76 -13.14
N ARG A 85 6.31 -19.53 -13.65
CA ARG A 85 6.31 -18.32 -12.83
C ARG A 85 4.95 -18.09 -12.18
N ARG A 86 3.88 -18.42 -12.89
CA ARG A 86 2.53 -18.37 -12.35
C ARG A 86 2.32 -19.40 -11.25
N GLN A 87 2.79 -20.64 -11.45
CA GLN A 87 2.77 -21.68 -10.43
C GLN A 87 3.55 -21.25 -9.18
N ARG A 88 4.71 -20.60 -9.35
CA ARG A 88 5.46 -20.00 -8.24
C ARG A 88 4.63 -18.96 -7.48
N LEU A 89 3.90 -18.08 -8.16
CA LEU A 89 3.01 -17.12 -7.50
C LEU A 89 1.91 -17.83 -6.70
N GLN A 90 1.28 -18.85 -7.27
CA GLN A 90 0.26 -19.65 -6.56
C GLN A 90 0.83 -20.27 -5.29
N GLN A 91 2.03 -20.84 -5.35
CA GLN A 91 2.72 -21.45 -4.21
C GLN A 91 3.07 -20.42 -3.12
N VAL A 92 3.64 -19.27 -3.51
CA VAL A 92 4.06 -18.22 -2.58
C VAL A 92 2.85 -17.60 -1.87
N TYR A 93 1.74 -17.42 -2.60
CA TYR A 93 0.58 -16.70 -2.08
C TYR A 93 -0.56 -17.59 -1.60
N GLY A 94 -0.46 -18.91 -1.75
CA GLY A 94 -1.56 -19.84 -1.45
C GLY A 94 -2.83 -19.53 -2.24
N CYS A 95 -2.68 -19.07 -3.49
CA CYS A 95 -3.76 -18.56 -4.31
C CYS A 95 -4.08 -19.54 -5.46
N ASP A 96 -5.30 -20.08 -5.47
CA ASP A 96 -5.74 -21.02 -6.51
C ASP A 96 -6.09 -20.31 -7.83
N GLN A 97 -6.50 -19.05 -7.76
CA GLN A 97 -6.94 -18.28 -8.92
C GLN A 97 -5.75 -17.75 -9.72
N ALA A 98 -5.49 -18.38 -10.86
CA ALA A 98 -4.37 -18.07 -11.72
C ALA A 98 -4.80 -17.87 -13.16
N TYR A 99 -4.29 -16.82 -13.79
CA TYR A 99 -4.72 -16.38 -15.12
C TYR A 99 -3.56 -16.35 -16.12
N ASP A 100 -3.84 -16.75 -17.36
CA ASP A 100 -2.84 -16.84 -18.42
C ASP A 100 -2.20 -15.51 -18.83
N SER A 101 -2.91 -14.40 -18.61
CA SER A 101 -2.39 -13.05 -18.84
C SER A 101 -3.07 -12.02 -17.93
N LEU A 102 -2.50 -10.81 -17.87
CA LEU A 102 -3.12 -9.67 -17.21
C LEU A 102 -4.51 -9.39 -17.76
N GLU A 103 -4.68 -9.43 -19.08
CA GLU A 103 -5.96 -9.14 -19.74
C GLU A 103 -7.06 -10.12 -19.32
N ILE A 104 -6.73 -11.41 -19.23
CA ILE A 104 -7.66 -12.44 -18.74
C ILE A 104 -7.99 -12.17 -17.28
N MET A 105 -6.98 -11.90 -16.44
CA MET A 105 -7.19 -11.57 -15.03
C MET A 105 -8.11 -10.35 -14.86
N LEU A 106 -7.88 -9.25 -15.59
CA LEU A 106 -8.70 -8.04 -15.49
C LEU A 106 -10.15 -8.27 -15.97
N LYS A 107 -10.36 -9.19 -16.91
CA LYS A 107 -11.68 -9.52 -17.45
C LYS A 107 -12.47 -10.47 -16.55
N GLU A 108 -11.81 -11.48 -15.98
CA GLU A 108 -12.47 -12.62 -15.34
C GLU A 108 -12.44 -12.55 -13.81
N ALA A 109 -11.45 -11.88 -13.22
CA ALA A 109 -11.33 -11.80 -11.77
C ALA A 109 -12.44 -10.91 -11.17
N LYS A 110 -13.29 -11.52 -10.35
CA LYS A 110 -14.38 -10.84 -9.65
C LYS A 110 -13.94 -10.18 -8.34
N ASP A 111 -12.86 -10.69 -7.75
CA ASP A 111 -12.47 -10.39 -6.38
C ASP A 111 -11.07 -9.78 -6.27
N ILE A 112 -10.78 -8.75 -7.07
CA ILE A 112 -9.52 -7.98 -7.01
C ILE A 112 -9.85 -6.49 -6.88
N ASP A 113 -9.27 -5.85 -5.87
CA ASP A 113 -9.38 -4.40 -5.61
C ASP A 113 -8.17 -3.64 -6.19
N ALA A 114 -6.99 -4.25 -6.10
CA ALA A 114 -5.72 -3.64 -6.50
C ALA A 114 -4.82 -4.63 -7.25
N VAL A 115 -3.99 -4.14 -8.16
CA VAL A 115 -3.07 -4.95 -8.96
C VAL A 115 -1.64 -4.47 -8.77
N GLY A 116 -0.74 -5.40 -8.42
CA GLY A 116 0.70 -5.21 -8.45
C GLY A 116 1.29 -5.61 -9.81
N ILE A 117 1.82 -4.63 -10.54
CA ILE A 117 2.47 -4.78 -11.84
C ILE A 117 3.97 -4.98 -11.65
N TYR A 118 4.41 -6.23 -11.82
CA TYR A 118 5.80 -6.70 -11.72
C TYR A 118 6.25 -7.39 -13.01
N THR A 119 5.63 -7.04 -14.14
CA THR A 119 6.07 -7.44 -15.48
C THR A 119 7.36 -6.70 -15.86
N GLU A 120 7.89 -6.95 -17.04
CA GLU A 120 9.02 -6.19 -17.59
C GLU A 120 8.69 -4.70 -17.79
N ALA A 121 9.69 -3.85 -17.57
CA ALA A 121 9.57 -2.40 -17.57
C ALA A 121 8.89 -1.80 -18.82
N PRO A 122 9.16 -2.25 -20.06
CA PRO A 122 8.50 -1.69 -21.24
C PRO A 122 6.96 -1.77 -21.21
N ASN A 123 6.39 -2.71 -20.47
CA ASN A 123 4.95 -2.92 -20.41
C ASN A 123 4.27 -2.28 -19.18
N HIS A 124 5.02 -1.72 -18.24
CA HIS A 124 4.47 -1.12 -17.01
C HIS A 124 3.39 -0.07 -17.27
N VAL A 125 3.64 0.88 -18.18
CA VAL A 125 2.68 1.94 -18.52
C VAL A 125 1.39 1.35 -19.08
N ARG A 126 1.53 0.46 -20.09
CA ARG A 126 0.38 -0.21 -20.72
C ARG A 126 -0.44 -1.00 -19.71
N HIS A 127 0.23 -1.80 -18.88
CA HIS A 127 -0.42 -2.65 -17.87
C HIS A 127 -1.10 -1.83 -16.77
N SER A 128 -0.45 -0.76 -16.31
CA SER A 128 -1.01 0.15 -15.31
C SER A 128 -2.26 0.85 -15.83
N ILE A 129 -2.21 1.37 -17.07
CA ILE A 129 -3.39 1.99 -17.72
C ILE A 129 -4.51 0.96 -17.88
N ALA A 130 -4.21 -0.26 -18.31
CA ALA A 130 -5.22 -1.31 -18.46
C ALA A 130 -5.90 -1.65 -17.12
N ALA A 131 -5.12 -1.80 -16.05
CA ALA A 131 -5.65 -2.07 -14.71
C ALA A 131 -6.49 -0.90 -14.15
N MET A 132 -6.03 0.35 -14.33
CA MET A 132 -6.80 1.53 -13.94
C MET A 132 -8.11 1.66 -14.74
N ASN A 133 -8.09 1.41 -16.05
CA ASN A 133 -9.30 1.40 -16.88
C ASN A 133 -10.29 0.29 -16.47
N ALA A 134 -9.79 -0.81 -15.91
CA ALA A 134 -10.60 -1.86 -15.31
C ALA A 134 -11.08 -1.53 -13.88
N GLY A 135 -10.88 -0.29 -13.42
CA GLY A 135 -11.31 0.19 -12.11
C GLY A 135 -10.50 -0.35 -10.94
N LYS A 136 -9.26 -0.78 -11.16
CA LYS A 136 -8.39 -1.33 -10.12
C LYS A 136 -7.40 -0.29 -9.62
N HIS A 137 -7.08 -0.32 -8.33
CA HIS A 137 -5.89 0.39 -7.82
C HIS A 137 -4.62 -0.27 -8.37
N VAL A 138 -3.54 0.50 -8.55
CA VAL A 138 -2.31 -0.01 -9.18
C VAL A 138 -1.09 0.29 -8.32
N LEU A 139 -0.27 -0.74 -8.12
CA LEU A 139 1.11 -0.62 -7.67
C LEU A 139 2.00 -1.05 -8.83
N CYS A 140 2.98 -0.22 -9.20
CA CYS A 140 3.87 -0.51 -10.32
C CYS A 140 5.32 -0.55 -9.83
N ALA A 141 6.06 -1.58 -10.22
CA ALA A 141 7.51 -1.61 -10.04
C ALA A 141 8.21 -0.57 -10.93
N VAL A 142 9.50 -0.34 -10.66
CA VAL A 142 10.39 0.53 -11.45
C VAL A 142 10.98 -0.17 -12.67
#